data_AF-A0A3A4PWV9-F1
#
_entry.id   AF-A0A3A4PWV9-F1
#
_cell.length_a   1.000
_cell.length_b   1.000
_cell.length_c   1.000
_cell.angle_alpha   90.00
_cell.angle_beta   90.00
_cell.angle_gamma   90.00
#
_symmetry.space_group_name_H-M   'P 1'
#
loop_
_entity.id
_entity.type
_entity.pdbx_description
1 polymer ?
#
loop_
_entity_poly.entity_id
_entity_poly.type
_entity_poly.pdbx_seq_one_letter_code
_entity_poly.pdbx_strand_id
1 'polypeptide(L)'
;MPTADLQRIFLTGATGFLGHYVLAELCRRTAATMTIMLSPPLEHSRRRLEALLSDLDVALDPLVEQGRIRLTEGRLPDAFDAGGLEGADLVIHAAASTAFNPAADGDPMRTNVDGTAALLDGARAAGVGACLLVSTAYVCGDRRGRNAETLDPAPLRFCNAYERSKWLAERLAVEAYGERATVCRPSILFGDRQRGRTTHFGGVYLVARATELLARVAAQDETLDRHAIPLRILGSADATCNLVPVDLAAARIVEIAQDRSLHGRVHHLTNPHPPTHAEIKQWLEAYHDVGGGRFCEGSWPLPDANRLEEAFYSLGGIVGDYFRNGVEFESSWDRGNGPRRLVDRGLFLRSLDYMRSSRSIRGRMKRRHTSASARSSSARLPSARPSSRDQRAAGFSPRGVPAQPRSSSPAGPEARESGAHHPRIAEGAIDPCSYFERFLPQRVPVSSVAKVHALTTVARFRIVKDGGMRGERQQEWACRFDAGQLAEVRKGPNGLAESFGFSVALEAFTAVVTGAVTLQHAFFRGDVDIFGGIEQALRMVPIMSAFIREHPADVGTA
;
A
#
# COMPACT_ATOMS: atom_id res chain seq x y z
N MET A 1 21.89 -8.65 37.18
CA MET A 1 22.36 -7.25 37.05
C MET A 1 21.17 -6.40 36.64
N PRO A 2 21.15 -5.08 36.90
CA PRO A 2 20.10 -4.21 36.39
C PRO A 2 20.09 -4.25 34.86
N THR A 3 18.90 -4.32 34.25
CA THR A 3 18.77 -4.06 32.82
C THR A 3 19.11 -2.61 32.56
N ALA A 4 19.99 -2.35 31.58
CA ALA A 4 20.12 -1.02 31.01
C ALA A 4 18.89 -0.76 30.14
N ASP A 5 17.80 -0.36 30.80
CA ASP A 5 16.48 -0.13 30.20
C ASP A 5 16.58 0.77 28.97
N LEU A 6 15.85 0.41 27.92
CA LEU A 6 15.88 1.07 26.61
C LEU A 6 15.38 2.52 26.72
N GLN A 7 16.28 3.51 26.76
CA GLN A 7 15.91 4.92 27.01
C GLN A 7 15.57 5.70 25.73
N ARG A 8 16.32 5.46 24.65
CA ARG A 8 16.28 6.26 23.41
C ARG A 8 16.25 5.35 22.18
N ILE A 9 15.21 5.52 21.35
CA ILE A 9 14.98 4.70 20.15
C ILE A 9 14.93 5.62 18.92
N PHE A 10 15.57 5.22 17.83
CA PHE A 10 15.33 5.79 16.50
C PHE A 10 14.44 4.85 15.69
N LEU A 11 13.22 5.29 15.31
CA LEU A 11 12.29 4.48 14.52
C LEU A 11 12.11 5.06 13.11
N THR A 12 12.27 4.20 12.11
CA THR A 12 11.95 4.51 10.71
C THR A 12 10.73 3.72 10.24
N GLY A 13 9.96 4.26 9.30
CA GLY A 13 8.82 3.56 8.69
C GLY A 13 7.53 3.58 9.52
N ALA A 14 7.43 4.48 10.51
CA ALA A 14 6.27 4.59 11.39
C ALA A 14 4.93 4.86 10.66
N THR A 15 4.95 5.36 9.41
CA THR A 15 3.75 5.56 8.57
C THR A 15 3.37 4.35 7.69
N GLY A 16 4.14 3.26 7.77
CA GLY A 16 3.90 1.97 7.12
C GLY A 16 3.03 1.01 7.95
N PHE A 17 2.61 -0.11 7.36
CA PHE A 17 1.60 -1.00 7.95
C PHE A 17 2.02 -1.58 9.31
N LEU A 18 3.22 -2.14 9.45
CA LEU A 18 3.70 -2.63 10.75
C LEU A 18 4.24 -1.51 11.66
N GLY A 19 4.85 -0.47 11.08
CA GLY A 19 5.57 0.57 11.82
C GLY A 19 4.71 1.36 12.80
N HIS A 20 3.45 1.71 12.45
CA HIS A 20 2.57 2.43 13.38
C HIS A 20 2.06 1.54 14.52
N TYR A 21 1.89 0.23 14.31
CA TYR A 21 1.60 -0.70 15.41
C TYR A 21 2.82 -0.87 16.33
N VAL A 22 4.04 -0.95 15.78
CA VAL A 22 5.28 -0.98 16.59
C VAL A 22 5.40 0.29 17.42
N LEU A 23 5.16 1.47 16.84
CA LEU A 23 5.15 2.72 17.60
C LEU A 23 4.06 2.74 18.68
N ALA A 24 2.83 2.32 18.37
CA ALA A 24 1.76 2.25 19.37
C ALA A 24 2.09 1.30 20.54
N GLU A 25 2.72 0.15 20.27
CA GLU A 25 3.17 -0.77 21.33
C GLU A 25 4.35 -0.20 22.13
N LEU A 26 5.30 0.52 21.51
CA LEU A 26 6.36 1.26 22.22
C LEU A 26 5.75 2.32 23.15
N CYS A 27 4.77 3.09 22.65
CA CYS A 27 4.04 4.10 23.41
C CYS A 27 3.31 3.52 24.63
N ARG A 28 2.85 2.27 24.56
CA ARG A 28 2.13 1.56 25.65
C ARG A 28 3.05 0.81 26.63
N ARG A 29 4.16 0.24 26.18
CA ARG A 29 4.97 -0.74 26.96
C ARG A 29 6.30 -0.23 27.50
N THR A 30 6.77 0.93 27.04
CA THR A 30 8.09 1.47 27.41
C THR A 30 7.97 2.85 28.07
N ALA A 31 8.98 3.28 28.81
CA ALA A 31 9.15 4.69 29.17
C ALA A 31 10.04 5.47 28.17
N ALA A 32 10.46 4.81 27.07
CA ALA A 32 11.46 5.34 26.16
C ALA A 32 11.04 6.65 25.49
N THR A 33 12.04 7.50 25.26
CA THR A 33 11.97 8.63 24.32
C THR A 33 12.34 8.16 22.92
N MET A 34 11.70 8.71 21.90
CA MET A 34 11.73 8.16 20.54
C MET A 34 11.90 9.26 19.50
N THR A 35 12.94 9.18 18.68
CA THR A 35 13.01 9.95 17.43
C THR A 35 12.35 9.16 16.32
N ILE A 36 11.34 9.75 15.67
CA ILE A 36 10.57 9.13 14.58
C ILE A 36 10.90 9.84 13.28
N MET A 37 11.54 9.13 12.35
CA MET A 37 11.84 9.67 11.03
C MET A 37 10.63 9.53 10.09
N LEU A 38 10.23 10.65 9.50
CA LEU A 38 9.08 10.78 8.63
C LEU A 38 9.47 11.36 7.27
N SER A 39 8.84 10.87 6.20
CA SER A 39 9.17 11.29 4.84
C SER A 39 8.77 12.75 4.56
N PRO A 40 9.58 13.53 3.84
CA PRO A 40 9.21 14.88 3.41
C PRO A 40 8.02 14.86 2.43
N PRO A 41 7.06 15.81 2.54
CA PRO A 41 7.01 16.88 3.54
C PRO A 41 6.46 16.41 4.90
N LEU A 42 7.14 16.80 5.98
CA LEU A 42 6.91 16.36 7.35
C LEU A 42 5.45 16.57 7.80
N GLU A 43 4.84 17.69 7.43
CA GLU A 43 3.45 18.02 7.78
C GLU A 43 2.40 17.11 7.11
N HIS A 44 2.70 16.50 5.96
CA HIS A 44 1.85 15.45 5.39
C HIS A 44 2.04 14.14 6.17
N SER A 45 3.29 13.76 6.41
CA SER A 45 3.63 12.52 7.13
C SER A 45 3.19 12.53 8.60
N ARG A 46 3.19 13.69 9.27
CA ARG A 46 2.66 13.88 10.63
C ARG A 46 1.17 13.57 10.67
N ARG A 47 0.35 14.25 9.88
CA ARG A 47 -1.12 14.03 9.83
C ARG A 47 -1.47 12.59 9.44
N ARG A 48 -0.68 11.96 8.57
CA ARG A 48 -0.80 10.52 8.29
C ARG A 48 -0.51 9.66 9.52
N LEU A 49 0.58 9.92 10.25
CA LEU A 49 0.95 9.18 11.45
C LEU A 49 -0.09 9.36 12.57
N GLU A 50 -0.54 10.60 12.78
CA GLU A 50 -1.56 10.98 13.75
C GLU A 50 -2.86 10.20 13.52
N ALA A 51 -3.37 10.13 12.28
CA ALA A 51 -4.54 9.32 11.95
C ALA A 51 -4.32 7.82 12.24
N LEU A 52 -3.16 7.27 11.86
CA LEU A 52 -2.81 5.86 12.06
C LEU A 52 -2.74 5.45 13.55
N LEU A 53 -2.27 6.37 14.40
CA LEU A 53 -2.18 6.20 15.86
C LEU A 53 -3.51 6.49 16.56
N SER A 54 -4.29 7.47 16.09
CA SER A 54 -5.63 7.78 16.59
C SER A 54 -6.60 6.61 16.36
N ASP A 55 -6.54 5.97 15.19
CA ASP A 55 -7.21 4.69 14.90
C ASP A 55 -6.65 3.49 15.72
N LEU A 56 -5.64 3.71 16.58
CA LEU A 56 -5.11 2.79 17.61
C LEU A 56 -5.33 3.31 19.04
N ASP A 57 -6.18 4.30 19.25
CA ASP A 57 -6.43 4.89 20.57
C ASP A 57 -5.17 5.53 21.20
N VAL A 58 -4.22 6.00 20.38
CA VAL A 58 -2.96 6.67 20.79
C VAL A 58 -2.92 8.10 20.23
N ALA A 59 -2.92 9.10 21.11
CA ALA A 59 -2.77 10.50 20.72
C ALA A 59 -1.30 10.86 20.50
N LEU A 60 -0.97 11.47 19.35
CA LEU A 60 0.40 11.87 19.01
C LEU A 60 0.84 13.15 19.73
N ASP A 61 -0.01 14.17 19.77
CA ASP A 61 0.38 15.50 20.26
C ASP A 61 0.87 15.50 21.72
N PRO A 62 0.20 14.87 22.70
CA PRO A 62 0.69 14.85 24.08
C PRO A 62 2.05 14.17 24.23
N LEU A 63 2.36 13.17 23.38
CA LEU A 63 3.66 12.50 23.39
C LEU A 63 4.76 13.39 22.83
N VAL A 64 4.43 14.30 21.89
CA VAL A 64 5.36 15.30 21.36
C VAL A 64 5.57 16.44 22.36
N GLU A 65 4.49 16.94 22.97
CA GLU A 65 4.52 17.98 24.01
C GLU A 65 5.32 17.56 25.25
N GLN A 66 5.21 16.28 25.64
CA GLN A 66 6.00 15.67 26.73
C GLN A 66 7.48 15.43 26.34
N GLY A 67 7.90 15.72 25.11
CA GLY A 67 9.24 15.41 24.60
C GLY A 67 9.53 13.92 24.41
N ARG A 68 8.53 13.05 24.61
CA ARG A 68 8.66 11.59 24.50
C ARG A 68 8.73 11.12 23.05
N ILE A 69 8.12 11.85 22.11
CA ILE A 69 8.29 11.69 20.68
C ILE A 69 8.90 12.96 20.08
N ARG A 70 10.06 12.82 19.45
CA ARG A 70 10.63 13.82 18.54
C ARG A 70 10.34 13.37 17.11
N LEU A 71 9.74 14.23 16.29
CA LEU A 71 9.62 13.97 14.85
C LEU A 71 10.84 14.57 14.14
N THR A 72 11.39 13.85 13.16
CA THR A 72 12.39 14.39 12.23
C THR A 72 12.01 14.06 10.79
N GLU A 73 12.48 14.87 9.84
CA GLU A 73 12.22 14.69 8.41
C GLU A 73 13.38 13.92 7.76
N GLY A 74 13.08 12.97 6.87
CA GLY A 74 14.12 12.25 6.14
C GLY A 74 13.60 11.25 5.12
N ARG A 75 14.37 11.03 4.05
CA ARG A 75 14.12 10.06 2.97
C ARG A 75 15.39 9.26 2.70
N LEU A 76 15.35 7.96 2.91
CA LEU A 76 16.45 7.05 2.61
C LEU A 76 16.43 6.66 1.11
N PRO A 77 17.58 6.61 0.40
CA PRO A 77 18.90 7.07 0.85
C PRO A 77 19.13 8.59 0.69
N ASP A 78 18.37 9.27 -0.18
CA ASP A 78 18.77 10.53 -0.84
C ASP A 78 18.79 11.80 0.02
N ALA A 79 18.03 11.84 1.12
CA ALA A 79 17.87 13.02 1.96
C ALA A 79 17.71 12.59 3.42
N PHE A 80 18.77 11.99 3.96
CA PHE A 80 18.81 11.47 5.32
C PHE A 80 19.78 12.30 6.18
N ASP A 81 19.26 12.89 7.26
CA ASP A 81 20.06 13.57 8.28
C ASP A 81 20.32 12.61 9.47
N ALA A 82 21.59 12.43 9.80
CA ALA A 82 22.02 11.60 10.92
C ALA A 82 21.84 12.28 12.28
N GLY A 83 21.62 13.60 12.36
CA GLY A 83 21.41 14.33 13.63
C GLY A 83 20.23 13.81 14.46
N GLY A 84 19.25 13.16 13.82
CA GLY A 84 18.14 12.49 14.51
C GLY A 84 18.55 11.23 15.31
N LEU A 85 19.69 10.62 14.99
CA LEU A 85 20.23 9.42 15.63
C LEU A 85 21.04 9.71 16.90
N GLU A 86 21.41 10.96 17.16
CA GLU A 86 22.33 11.32 18.24
C GLU A 86 21.87 10.81 19.61
N GLY A 87 22.66 9.91 20.19
CA GLY A 87 22.34 9.27 21.47
C GLY A 87 21.20 8.25 21.42
N ALA A 88 20.74 7.79 20.26
CA ALA A 88 19.86 6.62 20.22
C ALA A 88 20.61 5.37 20.75
N ASP A 89 19.97 4.59 21.62
CA ASP A 89 20.55 3.34 22.13
C ASP A 89 20.31 2.18 21.14
N LEU A 90 19.21 2.27 20.36
CA LEU A 90 18.76 1.28 19.38
C LEU A 90 18.12 1.96 18.15
N VAL A 91 18.51 1.53 16.94
CA VAL A 91 17.73 1.78 15.71
C VAL A 91 16.72 0.65 15.51
N ILE A 92 15.44 0.99 15.30
CA ILE A 92 14.43 0.07 14.77
C ILE A 92 14.16 0.45 13.30
N HIS A 93 14.60 -0.41 12.39
CA HIS A 93 14.41 -0.21 10.95
C HIS A 93 13.19 -0.96 10.43
N ALA A 94 12.03 -0.29 10.44
CA ALA A 94 10.76 -0.80 9.93
C ALA A 94 10.32 -0.14 8.60
N ALA A 95 11.14 0.74 8.02
CA ALA A 95 10.92 1.27 6.68
C ALA A 95 11.27 0.22 5.62
N ALA A 96 10.37 0.03 4.64
CA ALA A 96 10.64 -0.70 3.41
C ALA A 96 9.60 -0.31 2.34
N SER A 97 10.03 -0.22 1.08
CA SER A 97 9.12 -0.35 -0.06
C SER A 97 8.73 -1.82 -0.20
N THR A 98 7.42 -2.10 -0.20
CA THR A 98 6.85 -3.44 -0.43
C THR A 98 6.29 -3.57 -1.85
N ALA A 99 6.74 -2.71 -2.77
CA ALA A 99 6.20 -2.64 -4.12
C ALA A 99 6.55 -3.90 -4.94
N PHE A 100 5.52 -4.69 -5.25
CA PHE A 100 5.61 -5.83 -6.18
C PHE A 100 5.68 -5.39 -7.67
N ASN A 101 5.70 -4.08 -7.95
CA ASN A 101 5.88 -3.50 -9.28
C ASN A 101 6.80 -2.26 -9.20
N PRO A 102 8.02 -2.29 -9.77
CA PRO A 102 8.97 -1.17 -9.71
C PRO A 102 8.50 0.13 -10.39
N ALA A 103 7.50 0.07 -11.25
CA ALA A 103 7.05 1.23 -12.04
C ALA A 103 6.28 2.31 -11.25
N ALA A 104 5.85 2.00 -10.01
CA ALA A 104 4.96 2.84 -9.20
C ALA A 104 5.72 3.63 -8.11
N ASP A 105 6.37 2.92 -7.20
CA ASP A 105 6.94 3.46 -5.97
C ASP A 105 8.49 3.49 -5.96
N GLY A 106 9.12 3.32 -7.13
CA GLY A 106 10.57 3.19 -7.29
C GLY A 106 11.09 1.76 -7.10
N ASP A 107 12.39 1.57 -7.32
CA ASP A 107 13.05 0.26 -7.18
C ASP A 107 13.13 -0.16 -5.69
N PRO A 108 12.55 -1.31 -5.28
CA PRO A 108 12.70 -1.85 -3.94
C PRO A 108 14.16 -2.07 -3.52
N MET A 109 15.08 -2.30 -4.46
CA MET A 109 16.52 -2.39 -4.18
C MET A 109 17.03 -1.06 -3.61
N ARG A 110 16.78 0.06 -4.28
CA ARG A 110 17.23 1.39 -3.86
C ARG A 110 16.71 1.77 -2.46
N THR A 111 15.41 1.56 -2.21
CA THR A 111 14.83 1.92 -0.90
C THR A 111 15.21 0.95 0.23
N ASN A 112 15.32 -0.36 -0.05
CA ASN A 112 15.51 -1.37 0.99
C ASN A 112 16.95 -1.86 1.16
N VAL A 113 17.85 -1.56 0.21
CA VAL A 113 19.28 -1.93 0.27
C VAL A 113 20.10 -0.66 0.48
N ASP A 114 20.16 0.25 -0.49
CA ASP A 114 20.92 1.51 -0.36
C ASP A 114 20.37 2.35 0.81
N GLY A 115 19.04 2.40 0.97
CA GLY A 115 18.40 3.04 2.10
C GLY A 115 18.65 2.37 3.45
N THR A 116 18.86 1.04 3.49
CA THR A 116 19.31 0.37 4.72
C THR A 116 20.78 0.68 5.01
N ALA A 117 21.65 0.69 3.99
CA ALA A 117 23.06 1.03 4.13
C ALA A 117 23.23 2.45 4.71
N ALA A 118 22.63 3.47 4.07
CA ALA A 118 22.71 4.86 4.52
C ALA A 118 22.23 5.06 5.98
N LEU A 119 21.19 4.34 6.41
CA LEU A 119 20.73 4.36 7.80
C LEU A 119 21.73 3.72 8.76
N LEU A 120 22.31 2.57 8.39
CA LEU A 120 23.27 1.84 9.22
C LEU A 120 24.60 2.60 9.35
N ASP A 121 25.09 3.20 8.27
CA ASP A 121 26.31 4.00 8.27
C ASP A 121 26.14 5.25 9.13
N GLY A 122 25.03 5.98 8.98
CA GLY A 122 24.68 7.11 9.85
C GLY A 122 24.54 6.68 11.32
N ALA A 123 23.91 5.54 11.59
CA ALA A 123 23.74 5.01 12.96
C ALA A 123 25.06 4.60 13.60
N ARG A 124 25.99 4.03 12.82
CA ARG A 124 27.36 3.75 13.27
C ARG A 124 28.15 5.04 13.53
N ALA A 125 28.04 6.05 12.66
CA ALA A 125 28.69 7.34 12.84
C ALA A 125 28.17 8.10 14.08
N ALA A 126 26.87 8.02 14.35
CA ALA A 126 26.24 8.56 15.56
C ALA A 126 26.47 7.70 16.84
N GLY A 127 27.24 6.61 16.75
CA GLY A 127 27.60 5.75 17.88
C GLY A 127 26.48 4.88 18.43
N VAL A 128 25.38 4.65 17.69
CA VAL A 128 24.21 3.90 18.16
C VAL A 128 24.59 2.45 18.49
N GLY A 129 24.16 1.97 19.66
CA GLY A 129 24.65 0.73 20.25
C GLY A 129 24.24 -0.56 19.53
N ALA A 130 23.01 -0.64 19.01
CA ALA A 130 22.46 -1.82 18.35
C ALA A 130 21.46 -1.47 17.24
N CYS A 131 21.11 -2.45 16.40
CA CYS A 131 20.03 -2.32 15.42
C CYS A 131 19.04 -3.50 15.48
N LEU A 132 17.77 -3.21 15.25
CA LEU A 132 16.69 -4.18 15.04
C LEU A 132 16.11 -3.94 13.65
N LEU A 133 16.44 -4.82 12.72
CA LEU A 133 15.92 -4.82 11.35
C LEU A 133 14.61 -5.58 11.27
N VAL A 134 13.57 -4.95 10.73
CA VAL A 134 12.38 -5.66 10.26
C VAL A 134 12.64 -6.19 8.84
N SER A 135 12.57 -7.51 8.71
CA SER A 135 12.77 -8.26 7.47
C SER A 135 11.46 -8.97 7.08
N THR A 136 11.52 -10.14 6.45
CA THR A 136 10.38 -11.03 6.22
C THR A 136 10.82 -12.49 6.34
N ALA A 137 9.91 -13.39 6.73
CA ALA A 137 10.18 -14.83 6.77
C ALA A 137 10.52 -15.40 5.37
N TYR A 138 10.02 -14.78 4.30
CA TYR A 138 10.16 -15.26 2.92
C TYR A 138 11.50 -14.91 2.24
N VAL A 139 12.49 -14.38 2.97
CA VAL A 139 13.88 -14.23 2.45
C VAL A 139 14.53 -15.58 2.09
N CYS A 140 13.94 -16.71 2.50
CA CYS A 140 14.31 -18.05 2.08
C CYS A 140 13.93 -18.39 0.61
N GLY A 141 13.19 -17.53 -0.10
CA GLY A 141 12.88 -17.68 -1.52
C GLY A 141 12.15 -18.97 -1.88
N ASP A 142 12.70 -19.74 -2.83
CA ASP A 142 12.16 -21.00 -3.35
C ASP A 142 12.49 -22.26 -2.53
N ARG A 143 13.07 -22.09 -1.33
CA ARG A 143 13.34 -23.19 -0.38
C ARG A 143 12.05 -23.93 0.02
N ARG A 144 12.21 -25.17 0.49
CA ARG A 144 11.14 -26.01 1.07
C ARG A 144 11.61 -26.70 2.34
N GLY A 145 10.67 -27.22 3.13
CA GLY A 145 10.92 -27.85 4.42
C GLY A 145 11.13 -26.84 5.55
N ARG A 146 11.78 -27.29 6.63
CA ARG A 146 11.98 -26.55 7.89
C ARG A 146 13.01 -25.43 7.73
N ASN A 147 12.59 -24.18 7.87
CA ASN A 147 13.45 -22.99 7.87
C ASN A 147 13.77 -22.54 9.31
N ALA A 148 15.03 -22.65 9.71
CA ALA A 148 15.51 -22.35 11.06
C ALA A 148 15.63 -20.83 11.33
N GLU A 149 15.64 -20.44 12.61
CA GLU A 149 15.85 -19.05 13.07
C GLU A 149 17.33 -18.62 12.95
N THR A 150 17.84 -18.66 11.71
CA THR A 150 19.25 -18.43 11.36
C THR A 150 19.38 -17.51 10.15
N LEU A 151 20.53 -16.85 10.01
CA LEU A 151 20.84 -16.01 8.85
C LEU A 151 20.97 -16.86 7.59
N ASP A 152 20.05 -16.68 6.65
CA ASP A 152 19.97 -17.57 5.48
C ASP A 152 21.14 -17.37 4.48
N PRO A 153 21.66 -18.45 3.89
CA PRO A 153 22.39 -18.35 2.62
C PRO A 153 21.41 -17.92 1.50
N ALA A 154 21.95 -17.39 0.40
CA ALA A 154 21.13 -17.02 -0.75
C ALA A 154 20.33 -18.24 -1.27
N PRO A 155 19.02 -18.11 -1.52
CA PRO A 155 18.23 -19.15 -2.18
C PRO A 155 18.62 -19.28 -3.66
N LEU A 156 18.20 -20.37 -4.31
CA LEU A 156 18.40 -20.55 -5.74
C LEU A 156 17.61 -19.48 -6.52
N ARG A 157 16.38 -19.18 -6.07
CA ARG A 157 15.56 -18.09 -6.60
C ARG A 157 14.80 -17.40 -5.47
N PHE A 158 14.82 -16.07 -5.48
CA PHE A 158 13.80 -15.27 -4.78
C PHE A 158 12.52 -15.27 -5.63
N CYS A 159 11.34 -15.26 -5.01
CA CYS A 159 10.07 -15.21 -5.77
C CYS A 159 9.74 -13.79 -6.24
N ASN A 160 10.31 -12.75 -5.61
CA ASN A 160 10.14 -11.35 -6.00
C ASN A 160 11.33 -10.47 -5.56
N ALA A 161 11.40 -9.26 -6.11
CA ALA A 161 12.47 -8.29 -5.80
C ALA A 161 12.47 -7.84 -4.32
N TYR A 162 11.29 -7.82 -3.67
CA TYR A 162 11.18 -7.45 -2.26
C TYR A 162 11.91 -8.45 -1.35
N GLU A 163 11.68 -9.76 -1.52
CA GLU A 163 12.39 -10.83 -0.79
C GLU A 163 13.91 -10.72 -0.94
N ARG A 164 14.40 -10.50 -2.18
CA ARG A 164 15.83 -10.26 -2.47
C ARG A 164 16.36 -9.03 -1.72
N SER A 165 15.63 -7.93 -1.78
CA SER A 165 16.04 -6.67 -1.15
C SER A 165 16.12 -6.77 0.38
N LYS A 166 15.21 -7.53 1.01
CA LYS A 166 15.25 -7.76 2.47
C LYS A 166 16.33 -8.76 2.88
N TRP A 167 16.63 -9.77 2.06
CA TRP A 167 17.79 -10.65 2.29
C TRP A 167 19.12 -9.88 2.26
N LEU A 168 19.26 -8.94 1.32
CA LEU A 168 20.43 -8.03 1.26
C LEU A 168 20.48 -7.08 2.46
N ALA A 169 19.35 -6.50 2.88
CA ALA A 169 19.26 -5.68 4.08
C ALA A 169 19.73 -6.43 5.35
N GLU A 170 19.43 -7.73 5.47
CA GLU A 170 19.95 -8.58 6.55
C GLU A 170 21.47 -8.73 6.52
N ARG A 171 22.08 -8.83 5.34
CA ARG A 171 23.56 -8.87 5.22
C ARG A 171 24.17 -7.57 5.72
N LEU A 172 23.67 -6.44 5.23
CA LEU A 172 24.14 -5.10 5.63
C LEU A 172 24.02 -4.88 7.14
N ALA A 173 22.89 -5.26 7.76
CA ALA A 173 22.70 -5.11 9.19
C ALA A 173 23.73 -5.93 10.01
N VAL A 174 24.00 -7.17 9.60
CA VAL A 174 24.95 -8.07 10.28
C VAL A 174 26.40 -7.64 10.04
N GLU A 175 26.74 -7.17 8.85
CA GLU A 175 28.04 -6.57 8.53
C GLU A 175 28.29 -5.27 9.32
N ALA A 176 27.25 -4.47 9.51
CA ALA A 176 27.33 -3.21 10.24
C ALA A 176 27.44 -3.36 11.77
N TYR A 177 26.78 -4.37 12.35
CA TYR A 177 26.62 -4.49 13.81
C TYR A 177 27.10 -5.82 14.44
N GLY A 178 27.33 -6.87 13.65
CA GLY A 178 27.68 -8.20 14.15
C GLY A 178 26.60 -8.77 15.08
N GLU A 179 27.02 -9.27 16.25
CA GLU A 179 26.14 -9.76 17.32
C GLU A 179 25.21 -8.68 17.93
N ARG A 180 25.30 -7.42 17.48
CA ARG A 180 24.39 -6.34 17.87
C ARG A 180 23.30 -6.08 16.82
N ALA A 181 23.25 -6.89 15.76
CA ALA A 181 22.20 -6.92 14.76
C ALA A 181 21.10 -7.91 15.15
N THR A 182 19.88 -7.44 15.31
CA THR A 182 18.70 -8.27 15.61
C THR A 182 17.76 -8.24 14.41
N VAL A 183 17.31 -9.41 13.94
CA VAL A 183 16.48 -9.50 12.71
C VAL A 183 15.12 -10.09 13.05
N CYS A 184 14.06 -9.29 12.91
CA CYS A 184 12.67 -9.71 13.11
C CYS A 184 12.01 -10.00 11.76
N ARG A 185 11.60 -11.25 11.53
CA ARG A 185 11.06 -11.76 10.27
C ARG A 185 9.56 -12.12 10.38
N PRO A 186 8.63 -11.16 10.18
CA PRO A 186 7.21 -11.47 10.00
C PRO A 186 6.94 -12.29 8.73
N SER A 187 5.97 -13.21 8.82
CA SER A 187 5.32 -13.81 7.66
C SER A 187 4.23 -12.88 7.08
N ILE A 188 3.11 -13.40 6.58
CA ILE A 188 2.08 -12.58 5.93
C ILE A 188 1.27 -11.86 7.02
N LEU A 189 1.58 -10.58 7.23
CA LEU A 189 0.81 -9.70 8.10
C LEU A 189 -0.60 -9.50 7.52
N PHE A 190 -1.62 -9.77 8.34
CA PHE A 190 -3.00 -9.35 8.10
C PHE A 190 -3.51 -8.56 9.32
N GLY A 191 -4.78 -8.14 9.31
CA GLY A 191 -5.35 -7.20 10.28
C GLY A 191 -5.33 -7.66 11.75
N ASP A 192 -5.54 -6.71 12.65
CA ASP A 192 -5.44 -6.95 14.09
C ASP A 192 -6.47 -7.95 14.65
N ARG A 193 -6.14 -8.57 15.80
CA ARG A 193 -7.01 -9.58 16.45
C ARG A 193 -8.38 -9.04 16.88
N GLN A 194 -8.44 -7.78 17.30
CA GLN A 194 -9.63 -7.20 17.94
C GLN A 194 -10.65 -6.68 16.92
N ARG A 195 -10.20 -5.85 15.98
CA ARG A 195 -11.03 -5.05 15.06
C ARG A 195 -10.89 -5.53 13.60
N GLY A 196 -9.97 -6.46 13.31
CA GLY A 196 -9.64 -6.88 11.95
C GLY A 196 -8.83 -5.83 11.17
N ARG A 197 -8.28 -4.82 11.86
CA ARG A 197 -7.85 -3.55 11.26
C ARG A 197 -6.57 -3.70 10.44
N THR A 198 -6.61 -3.36 9.16
CA THR A 198 -5.43 -3.36 8.27
C THR A 198 -5.34 -2.07 7.45
N THR A 199 -4.11 -1.65 7.14
CA THR A 199 -3.85 -0.56 6.17
C THR A 199 -3.33 -1.09 4.83
N HIS A 200 -3.32 -2.42 4.65
CA HIS A 200 -2.76 -3.11 3.50
C HIS A 200 -3.65 -4.29 3.08
N PHE A 201 -4.12 -4.29 1.84
CA PHE A 201 -5.08 -5.27 1.30
C PHE A 201 -4.44 -6.23 0.27
N GLY A 202 -3.15 -6.53 0.44
CA GLY A 202 -2.47 -7.60 -0.31
C GLY A 202 -2.77 -9.01 0.22
N GLY A 203 -2.16 -10.04 -0.37
CA GLY A 203 -2.28 -11.41 0.11
C GLY A 203 -3.71 -11.96 0.10
N VAL A 204 -4.12 -12.55 1.22
CA VAL A 204 -5.41 -13.25 1.33
C VAL A 204 -6.62 -12.34 1.10
N TYR A 205 -6.48 -11.02 1.28
CA TYR A 205 -7.50 -10.03 0.90
C TYR A 205 -7.72 -10.00 -0.63
N LEU A 206 -6.69 -10.23 -1.45
CA LEU A 206 -6.79 -10.33 -2.92
C LEU A 206 -7.63 -11.55 -3.32
N VAL A 207 -7.34 -12.70 -2.69
CA VAL A 207 -8.10 -13.94 -2.88
C VAL A 207 -9.56 -13.73 -2.50
N ALA A 208 -9.83 -13.06 -1.37
CA ALA A 208 -11.18 -12.69 -0.95
C ALA A 208 -11.91 -11.80 -1.98
N ARG A 209 -11.22 -10.85 -2.63
CA ARG A 209 -11.81 -10.04 -3.73
C ARG A 209 -12.07 -10.86 -4.99
N ALA A 210 -11.22 -11.83 -5.31
CA ALA A 210 -11.46 -12.74 -6.44
C ALA A 210 -12.67 -13.66 -6.17
N THR A 211 -12.82 -14.18 -4.95
CA THR A 211 -14.03 -14.90 -4.51
C THR A 211 -15.27 -13.99 -4.50
N GLU A 212 -15.15 -12.72 -4.09
CA GLU A 212 -16.22 -11.71 -4.14
C GLU A 212 -16.75 -11.52 -5.56
N LEU A 213 -15.85 -11.44 -6.55
CA LEU A 213 -16.23 -11.30 -7.95
C LEU A 213 -16.86 -12.58 -8.52
N LEU A 214 -16.32 -13.76 -8.22
CA LEU A 214 -16.92 -15.03 -8.67
C LEU A 214 -18.33 -15.23 -8.12
N ALA A 215 -18.55 -14.94 -6.83
CA ALA A 215 -19.88 -15.00 -6.23
C ALA A 215 -20.87 -14.02 -6.90
N ARG A 216 -20.39 -12.83 -7.30
CA ARG A 216 -21.19 -11.84 -8.04
C ARG A 216 -21.47 -12.24 -9.49
N VAL A 217 -20.52 -12.91 -10.17
CA VAL A 217 -20.73 -13.45 -11.53
C VAL A 217 -21.76 -14.59 -11.50
N ALA A 218 -21.63 -15.54 -10.57
CA ALA A 218 -22.62 -16.62 -10.42
C ALA A 218 -24.01 -16.08 -10.03
N ALA A 219 -24.09 -15.00 -9.24
CA ALA A 219 -25.35 -14.32 -8.95
C ALA A 219 -25.93 -13.49 -10.13
N GLN A 220 -25.23 -13.42 -11.27
CA GLN A 220 -25.68 -12.77 -12.51
C GLN A 220 -26.00 -13.78 -13.63
N ASP A 221 -25.78 -15.08 -13.41
CA ASP A 221 -25.83 -16.11 -14.45
C ASP A 221 -26.65 -17.32 -13.98
N GLU A 222 -27.91 -17.38 -14.41
CA GLU A 222 -28.87 -18.43 -14.05
C GLU A 222 -28.46 -19.84 -14.53
N THR A 223 -27.42 -19.95 -15.37
CA THR A 223 -26.88 -21.25 -15.83
C THR A 223 -25.81 -21.83 -14.90
N LEU A 224 -25.32 -21.05 -13.93
CA LEU A 224 -24.27 -21.47 -13.00
C LEU A 224 -24.83 -21.85 -11.63
N ASP A 225 -24.58 -23.10 -11.20
CA ASP A 225 -24.67 -23.43 -9.78
C ASP A 225 -23.55 -22.72 -9.02
N ARG A 226 -23.92 -21.68 -8.28
CA ARG A 226 -23.03 -20.89 -7.41
C ARG A 226 -22.30 -21.72 -6.34
N HIS A 227 -22.78 -22.92 -6.01
CA HIS A 227 -22.13 -23.83 -5.06
C HIS A 227 -21.29 -24.93 -5.74
N ALA A 228 -21.32 -25.03 -7.08
CA ALA A 228 -20.55 -25.96 -7.88
C ALA A 228 -19.79 -25.27 -9.04
N ILE A 229 -19.27 -24.05 -8.81
CA ILE A 229 -18.50 -23.30 -9.81
C ILE A 229 -17.28 -24.11 -10.28
N PRO A 230 -17.08 -24.33 -11.60
CA PRO A 230 -16.00 -25.14 -12.14
C PRO A 230 -14.64 -24.41 -12.14
N LEU A 231 -14.13 -24.04 -10.96
CA LEU A 231 -12.87 -23.31 -10.77
C LEU A 231 -11.73 -24.25 -10.37
N ARG A 232 -10.68 -24.35 -11.19
CA ARG A 232 -9.37 -24.87 -10.77
C ARG A 232 -8.57 -23.77 -10.07
N ILE A 233 -8.01 -24.09 -8.89
CA ILE A 233 -7.16 -23.20 -8.09
C ILE A 233 -5.75 -23.81 -8.06
N LEU A 234 -4.80 -23.13 -8.71
CA LEU A 234 -3.38 -23.50 -8.69
C LEU A 234 -2.83 -23.46 -7.24
N GLY A 235 -2.34 -24.60 -6.75
CA GLY A 235 -1.80 -24.78 -5.40
C GLY A 235 -2.14 -26.15 -4.81
N SER A 236 -1.52 -26.51 -3.67
CA SER A 236 -1.97 -27.68 -2.87
C SER A 236 -3.02 -27.26 -1.84
N ALA A 237 -3.98 -28.15 -1.56
CA ALA A 237 -5.00 -27.97 -0.53
C ALA A 237 -4.41 -27.99 0.90
N ASP A 238 -3.43 -28.87 1.12
CA ASP A 238 -2.84 -29.14 2.44
C ASP A 238 -1.71 -28.18 2.80
N ALA A 239 -1.16 -27.47 1.81
CA ALA A 239 -0.17 -26.43 2.05
C ALA A 239 -0.74 -25.26 2.86
N THR A 240 0.13 -24.60 3.62
CA THR A 240 -0.27 -23.64 4.65
C THR A 240 0.05 -22.19 4.29
N CYS A 241 -0.92 -21.29 4.45
CA CYS A 241 -0.68 -19.86 4.32
C CYS A 241 -0.29 -19.29 5.69
N ASN A 242 0.97 -18.92 5.89
CA ASN A 242 1.45 -18.43 7.18
C ASN A 242 1.01 -16.96 7.43
N LEU A 243 -0.23 -16.81 7.91
CA LEU A 243 -0.87 -15.56 8.29
C LEU A 243 -0.60 -15.20 9.76
N VAL A 244 -0.32 -13.92 10.05
CA VAL A 244 -0.01 -13.39 11.39
C VAL A 244 -0.74 -12.05 11.65
N PRO A 245 -1.40 -11.87 12.81
CA PRO A 245 -2.00 -10.58 13.16
C PRO A 245 -0.92 -9.51 13.38
N VAL A 246 -1.08 -8.35 12.73
CA VAL A 246 -0.12 -7.24 12.80
C VAL A 246 0.11 -6.71 14.23
N ASP A 247 -0.90 -6.74 15.09
CA ASP A 247 -0.78 -6.31 16.49
C ASP A 247 0.05 -7.28 17.34
N LEU A 248 0.00 -8.58 17.05
CA LEU A 248 0.90 -9.55 17.66
C LEU A 248 2.35 -9.32 17.19
N ALA A 249 2.57 -9.19 15.89
CA ALA A 249 3.92 -8.99 15.34
C ALA A 249 4.59 -7.74 15.93
N ALA A 250 3.84 -6.64 16.04
CA ALA A 250 4.32 -5.41 16.69
C ALA A 250 4.64 -5.62 18.18
N ALA A 251 3.74 -6.25 18.93
CA ALA A 251 3.94 -6.55 20.35
C ALA A 251 5.23 -7.36 20.60
N ARG A 252 5.50 -8.36 19.75
CA ARG A 252 6.71 -9.20 19.86
C ARG A 252 7.98 -8.47 19.43
N ILE A 253 7.92 -7.57 18.45
CA ILE A 253 9.06 -6.69 18.11
C ILE A 253 9.42 -5.78 19.30
N VAL A 254 8.42 -5.25 20.00
CA VAL A 254 8.66 -4.41 21.20
C VAL A 254 9.21 -5.23 22.37
N GLU A 255 8.70 -6.44 22.58
CA GLU A 255 9.26 -7.39 23.56
C GLU A 255 10.75 -7.71 23.27
N ILE A 256 11.09 -8.02 22.01
CA ILE A 256 12.48 -8.25 21.57
C ILE A 256 13.33 -6.98 21.71
N ALA A 257 12.78 -5.79 21.48
CA ALA A 257 13.50 -4.54 21.69
C ALA A 257 13.82 -4.29 23.18
N GLN A 258 12.90 -4.64 24.08
CA GLN A 258 13.08 -4.50 25.53
C GLN A 258 14.03 -5.54 26.14
N ASP A 259 13.92 -6.81 25.76
CA ASP A 259 14.79 -7.88 26.29
C ASP A 259 16.11 -8.01 25.51
N ARG A 260 17.18 -7.44 26.07
CA ARG A 260 18.55 -7.55 25.55
C ARG A 260 19.06 -9.00 25.42
N SER A 261 18.48 -9.98 26.12
CA SER A 261 18.83 -11.39 25.95
C SER A 261 18.43 -11.95 24.58
N LEU A 262 17.42 -11.33 23.94
CA LEU A 262 16.91 -11.67 22.61
C LEU A 262 17.64 -10.93 21.48
N HIS A 263 18.52 -9.97 21.79
CA HIS A 263 19.30 -9.23 20.79
C HIS A 263 20.36 -10.12 20.14
N GLY A 264 20.83 -9.73 18.94
CA GLY A 264 21.88 -10.46 18.21
C GLY A 264 21.39 -11.71 17.46
N ARG A 265 20.07 -11.90 17.36
CA ARG A 265 19.45 -13.12 16.83
C ARG A 265 18.49 -12.83 15.67
N VAL A 266 18.23 -13.86 14.88
CA VAL A 266 17.09 -13.91 13.96
C VAL A 266 15.87 -14.44 14.72
N HIS A 267 14.71 -13.82 14.53
CA HIS A 267 13.43 -14.21 15.13
C HIS A 267 12.38 -14.39 14.04
N HIS A 268 11.80 -15.59 13.94
CA HIS A 268 10.68 -15.84 13.02
C HIS A 268 9.36 -15.47 13.70
N LEU A 269 8.77 -14.36 13.27
CA LEU A 269 7.47 -13.87 13.71
C LEU A 269 6.39 -14.48 12.82
N THR A 270 6.25 -15.80 12.93
CA THR A 270 5.40 -16.66 12.09
C THR A 270 4.40 -17.44 12.95
N ASN A 271 3.23 -17.75 12.40
CA ASN A 271 2.23 -18.55 13.10
C ASN A 271 2.69 -20.02 13.17
N PRO A 272 2.82 -20.66 14.36
CA PRO A 272 3.22 -22.05 14.48
C PRO A 272 2.14 -23.04 13.99
N HIS A 273 0.87 -22.61 14.00
CA HIS A 273 -0.27 -23.39 13.51
C HIS A 273 -0.99 -22.59 12.41
N PRO A 274 -0.37 -22.46 11.22
CA PRO A 274 -0.92 -21.70 10.10
C PRO A 274 -2.11 -22.43 9.47
N PRO A 275 -3.16 -21.71 9.01
CA PRO A 275 -4.27 -22.32 8.29
C PRO A 275 -3.83 -22.93 6.95
N THR A 276 -4.48 -24.03 6.55
CA THR A 276 -4.29 -24.62 5.22
C THR A 276 -5.00 -23.79 4.14
N HIS A 277 -4.60 -23.98 2.87
CA HIS A 277 -5.31 -23.39 1.74
C HIS A 277 -6.75 -23.91 1.64
N ALA A 278 -6.98 -25.18 2.00
CA ALA A 278 -8.32 -25.76 2.13
C ALA A 278 -9.20 -25.03 3.17
N GLU A 279 -8.66 -24.73 4.35
CA GLU A 279 -9.38 -23.96 5.38
C GLU A 279 -9.70 -22.55 4.89
N ILE A 280 -8.72 -21.81 4.36
CA ILE A 280 -8.93 -20.45 3.85
C ILE A 280 -9.99 -20.44 2.75
N LYS A 281 -9.92 -21.39 1.81
CA LYS A 281 -10.92 -21.57 0.77
C LYS A 281 -12.31 -21.78 1.35
N GLN A 282 -12.46 -22.73 2.28
CA GLN A 282 -13.74 -23.02 2.94
C GLN A 282 -14.30 -21.78 3.68
N TRP A 283 -13.42 -20.99 4.32
CA TRP A 283 -13.82 -19.77 5.01
C TRP A 283 -14.29 -18.67 4.06
N LEU A 284 -13.64 -18.53 2.89
CA LEU A 284 -14.04 -17.58 1.84
C LEU A 284 -15.33 -18.01 1.13
N GLU A 285 -15.44 -19.28 0.75
CA GLU A 285 -16.64 -19.88 0.16
C GLU A 285 -17.87 -19.66 1.07
N ALA A 286 -17.74 -19.99 2.37
CA ALA A 286 -18.80 -19.78 3.36
C ALA A 286 -19.08 -18.30 3.74
N TYR A 287 -18.24 -17.34 3.33
CA TYR A 287 -18.39 -15.90 3.61
C TYR A 287 -18.86 -15.09 2.39
N HIS A 288 -18.76 -15.68 1.19
CA HIS A 288 -19.29 -15.16 -0.06
C HIS A 288 -20.48 -15.97 -0.59
N ASP A 289 -20.89 -17.03 0.12
CA ASP A 289 -22.04 -17.88 -0.22
C ASP A 289 -21.88 -18.48 -1.64
N VAL A 290 -20.76 -19.17 -1.82
CA VAL A 290 -20.25 -19.66 -3.12
C VAL A 290 -19.44 -20.93 -2.91
N GLY A 291 -19.28 -21.79 -3.92
CA GLY A 291 -18.55 -23.06 -3.79
C GLY A 291 -18.15 -23.69 -5.13
N GLY A 292 -17.54 -24.87 -5.07
CA GLY A 292 -17.17 -25.69 -6.23
C GLY A 292 -15.71 -25.63 -6.65
N GLY A 293 -14.93 -24.70 -6.10
CA GLY A 293 -13.50 -24.61 -6.41
C GLY A 293 -12.75 -25.88 -6.01
N ARG A 294 -11.70 -26.24 -6.75
CA ARG A 294 -10.83 -27.39 -6.45
C ARG A 294 -9.36 -27.04 -6.66
N PHE A 295 -8.49 -27.49 -5.75
CA PHE A 295 -7.06 -27.30 -5.89
C PHE A 295 -6.47 -28.21 -6.97
N CYS A 296 -5.45 -27.74 -7.67
CA CYS A 296 -4.71 -28.53 -8.66
C CYS A 296 -3.25 -28.05 -8.80
N GLU A 297 -2.39 -28.94 -9.28
CA GLU A 297 -1.02 -28.58 -9.65
C GLU A 297 -0.94 -28.00 -11.07
N GLY A 298 0.13 -27.25 -11.36
CA GLY A 298 0.39 -26.65 -12.66
C GLY A 298 0.87 -25.20 -12.56
N SER A 299 0.70 -24.46 -13.64
CA SER A 299 0.99 -23.02 -13.76
C SER A 299 -0.11 -22.32 -14.56
N TRP A 300 -0.19 -21.00 -14.48
CA TRP A 300 -1.07 -20.20 -15.35
C TRP A 300 -0.32 -19.87 -16.67
N PRO A 301 -0.96 -19.95 -17.85
CA PRO A 301 -2.35 -20.33 -18.10
C PRO A 301 -2.62 -21.83 -17.92
N LEU A 302 -3.81 -22.15 -17.40
CA LEU A 302 -4.32 -23.52 -17.34
C LEU A 302 -4.69 -24.02 -18.75
N PRO A 303 -4.42 -25.30 -19.08
CA PRO A 303 -4.99 -25.93 -20.27
C PRO A 303 -6.52 -25.86 -20.25
N ASP A 304 -7.12 -25.47 -21.36
CA ASP A 304 -8.57 -25.32 -21.52
C ASP A 304 -9.22 -24.50 -20.38
N ALA A 305 -8.63 -23.35 -20.05
CA ALA A 305 -9.15 -22.43 -19.05
C ALA A 305 -10.56 -21.93 -19.44
N ASN A 306 -11.52 -22.04 -18.52
CA ASN A 306 -12.87 -21.52 -18.76
C ASN A 306 -13.01 -20.04 -18.36
N ARG A 307 -14.08 -19.36 -18.80
CA ARG A 307 -14.32 -17.91 -18.57
C ARG A 307 -14.21 -17.47 -17.10
N LEU A 308 -14.53 -18.35 -16.15
CA LEU A 308 -14.47 -18.04 -14.71
C LEU A 308 -13.04 -18.18 -14.17
N GLU A 309 -12.27 -19.14 -14.70
CA GLU A 309 -10.83 -19.27 -14.44
C GLU A 309 -10.05 -18.10 -15.07
N GLU A 310 -10.38 -17.70 -16.31
CA GLU A 310 -9.89 -16.47 -16.93
C GLU A 310 -10.17 -15.24 -16.06
N ALA A 311 -11.43 -15.05 -15.64
CA ALA A 311 -11.83 -13.92 -14.81
C ALA A 311 -11.08 -13.89 -13.47
N PHE A 312 -10.98 -15.04 -12.78
CA PHE A 312 -10.26 -15.19 -11.51
C PHE A 312 -8.77 -14.85 -11.64
N TYR A 313 -8.10 -15.34 -12.69
CA TYR A 313 -6.66 -15.10 -12.89
C TYR A 313 -6.31 -13.79 -13.62
N SER A 314 -7.24 -13.17 -14.35
CA SER A 314 -7.04 -11.84 -14.99
C SER A 314 -6.77 -10.71 -13.99
N LEU A 315 -7.21 -10.90 -12.74
CA LEU A 315 -6.94 -10.02 -11.62
C LEU A 315 -5.44 -9.96 -11.29
N GLY A 316 -4.68 -11.02 -11.61
CA GLY A 316 -3.22 -11.00 -11.67
C GLY A 316 -2.55 -12.26 -11.14
N GLY A 317 -1.34 -12.56 -11.65
CA GLY A 317 -0.53 -13.72 -11.25
C GLY A 317 -0.14 -13.77 -9.76
N ILE A 318 -0.30 -12.65 -9.04
CA ILE A 318 -0.06 -12.51 -7.59
C ILE A 318 -0.80 -13.58 -6.78
N VAL A 319 -1.97 -14.06 -7.23
CA VAL A 319 -2.73 -15.14 -6.55
C VAL A 319 -1.90 -16.44 -6.45
N GLY A 320 -1.05 -16.75 -7.43
CA GLY A 320 -0.19 -17.94 -7.41
C GLY A 320 0.92 -17.86 -6.36
N ASP A 321 1.52 -16.69 -6.16
CA ASP A 321 2.64 -16.49 -5.21
C ASP A 321 2.21 -16.62 -3.73
N TYR A 322 0.91 -16.56 -3.45
CA TYR A 322 0.35 -16.75 -2.11
C TYR A 322 -0.02 -18.20 -1.77
N PHE A 323 -0.19 -19.06 -2.78
CA PHE A 323 -0.40 -20.51 -2.59
C PHE A 323 0.93 -21.31 -2.70
N ARG A 324 2.04 -20.73 -2.21
CA ARG A 324 3.37 -21.37 -2.24
C ARG A 324 3.42 -22.58 -1.28
N ASN A 325 3.76 -23.75 -1.83
CA ASN A 325 3.72 -25.03 -1.11
C ASN A 325 5.02 -25.33 -0.32
N GLY A 326 4.91 -25.49 1.00
CA GLY A 326 5.82 -26.33 1.79
C GLY A 326 7.07 -25.66 2.37
N VAL A 327 6.96 -24.47 2.96
CA VAL A 327 7.95 -23.95 3.91
C VAL A 327 7.36 -23.98 5.33
N GLU A 328 8.08 -24.61 6.26
CA GLU A 328 7.73 -24.66 7.68
C GLU A 328 8.71 -23.78 8.45
N PHE A 329 8.24 -22.68 9.05
CA PHE A 329 9.13 -21.80 9.82
C PHE A 329 9.27 -22.31 11.26
N GLU A 330 10.49 -22.66 11.69
CA GLU A 330 10.78 -22.73 13.13
C GLU A 330 10.53 -21.34 13.72
N SER A 331 9.82 -21.26 14.85
CA SER A 331 9.54 -20.00 15.52
C SER A 331 9.76 -20.10 17.02
N SER A 332 10.51 -19.15 17.56
CA SER A 332 10.70 -18.96 18.99
C SER A 332 9.49 -18.31 19.70
N TRP A 333 8.52 -17.84 18.93
CA TRP A 333 7.42 -17.01 19.41
C TRP A 333 6.51 -17.73 20.42
N ASP A 334 6.39 -19.06 20.32
CA ASP A 334 5.49 -19.87 21.17
C ASP A 334 6.24 -20.85 22.09
N ARG A 335 7.54 -20.62 22.35
CA ARG A 335 8.37 -21.42 23.30
C ARG A 335 7.96 -21.16 24.77
N GLY A 336 6.70 -21.38 25.12
CA GLY A 336 6.22 -21.28 26.51
C GLY A 336 4.71 -21.48 26.78
N ASN A 337 3.81 -21.28 25.81
CA ASN A 337 2.35 -21.22 26.08
C ASN A 337 1.53 -22.44 25.63
N GLY A 338 2.19 -23.51 25.15
CA GLY A 338 1.51 -24.63 24.49
C GLY A 338 1.05 -24.27 23.07
N PRO A 339 0.54 -25.23 22.28
CA PRO A 339 0.31 -25.04 20.85
C PRO A 339 -0.81 -24.04 20.55
N ARG A 340 -0.47 -22.78 20.28
CA ARG A 340 -1.47 -21.73 20.02
C ARG A 340 -1.71 -21.53 18.53
N ARG A 341 -2.98 -21.62 18.12
CA ARG A 341 -3.43 -21.16 16.80
C ARG A 341 -3.57 -19.63 16.82
N LEU A 342 -2.72 -18.91 16.07
CA LEU A 342 -2.77 -17.44 16.04
C LEU A 342 -3.87 -16.87 15.11
N VAL A 343 -4.37 -17.68 14.17
CA VAL A 343 -5.36 -17.30 13.16
C VAL A 343 -6.47 -18.35 13.07
N ASP A 344 -7.66 -18.01 13.56
CA ASP A 344 -8.90 -18.78 13.45
C ASP A 344 -9.88 -18.15 12.44
N ARG A 345 -10.95 -18.89 12.09
CA ARG A 345 -12.00 -18.43 11.16
C ARG A 345 -12.67 -17.13 11.60
N GLY A 346 -12.99 -16.97 12.89
CA GLY A 346 -13.69 -15.78 13.39
C GLY A 346 -12.84 -14.52 13.30
N LEU A 347 -11.55 -14.63 13.62
CA LEU A 347 -10.56 -13.56 13.46
C LEU A 347 -10.27 -13.26 11.98
N PHE A 348 -10.22 -14.29 11.13
CA PHE A 348 -10.06 -14.13 9.69
C PHE A 348 -11.25 -13.35 9.08
N LEU A 349 -12.48 -13.76 9.40
CA LEU A 349 -13.68 -13.10 8.92
C LEU A 349 -13.83 -11.66 9.44
N ARG A 350 -13.47 -11.37 10.71
CA ARG A 350 -13.40 -9.96 11.21
C ARG A 350 -12.50 -9.07 10.35
N SER A 351 -11.40 -9.62 9.82
CA SER A 351 -10.53 -8.90 8.89
C SER A 351 -11.17 -8.65 7.53
N LEU A 352 -11.99 -9.59 7.03
CA LEU A 352 -12.76 -9.38 5.80
C LEU A 352 -13.94 -8.42 6.02
N ASP A 353 -14.55 -8.41 7.20
CA ASP A 353 -15.57 -7.43 7.60
C ASP A 353 -14.96 -6.03 7.74
N TYR A 354 -13.72 -5.91 8.24
CA TYR A 354 -12.96 -4.66 8.18
C TYR A 354 -12.66 -4.24 6.73
N MET A 355 -12.28 -5.17 5.86
CA MET A 355 -12.04 -4.91 4.43
C MET A 355 -13.33 -4.52 3.65
N ARG A 356 -14.50 -5.06 4.02
CA ARG A 356 -15.80 -4.65 3.45
C ARG A 356 -16.25 -3.31 4.05
N SER A 357 -16.17 -3.15 5.37
CA SER A 357 -16.65 -1.95 6.06
C SER A 357 -15.76 -0.73 5.82
N SER A 358 -14.45 -0.86 5.67
CA SER A 358 -13.54 0.27 5.33
C SER A 358 -13.90 0.96 4.01
N ARG A 359 -14.32 0.22 2.97
CA ARG A 359 -14.96 0.79 1.75
C ARG A 359 -16.18 1.68 2.08
N SER A 360 -16.98 1.29 3.08
CA SER A 360 -18.17 2.03 3.54
C SER A 360 -17.86 3.12 4.58
N ILE A 361 -16.79 2.99 5.36
CA ILE A 361 -16.40 3.89 6.46
C ILE A 361 -15.61 5.10 5.93
N ARG A 362 -14.87 4.96 4.82
CA ARG A 362 -14.48 6.11 3.99
C ARG A 362 -15.72 6.91 3.51
N GLY A 363 -16.89 6.25 3.44
CA GLY A 363 -18.22 6.85 3.22
C GLY A 363 -18.98 7.32 4.48
N ARG A 364 -18.39 7.24 5.69
CA ARG A 364 -19.03 7.68 6.94
C ARG A 364 -18.18 8.63 7.79
N MET A 365 -16.84 8.55 7.76
CA MET A 365 -15.99 9.42 8.60
C MET A 365 -16.10 10.90 8.19
N LYS A 366 -16.15 11.23 6.89
CA LYS A 366 -16.32 12.63 6.43
C LYS A 366 -17.64 13.27 6.88
N ARG A 367 -18.73 12.48 7.04
CA ARG A 367 -20.03 12.97 7.55
C ARG A 367 -20.01 13.48 8.98
N ARG A 368 -19.06 13.04 9.84
CA ARG A 368 -18.96 13.57 11.21
C ARG A 368 -18.38 14.98 11.22
N HIS A 369 -17.35 15.26 10.42
CA HIS A 369 -16.76 16.61 10.36
C HIS A 369 -17.72 17.65 9.76
N THR A 370 -18.51 17.31 8.74
CA THR A 370 -19.53 18.23 8.19
C THR A 370 -20.70 18.49 9.14
N SER A 371 -21.03 17.55 10.03
CA SER A 371 -22.08 17.74 11.05
C SER A 371 -21.64 18.64 12.22
N ALA A 372 -20.34 18.80 12.45
CA ALA A 372 -19.79 19.59 13.55
C ALA A 372 -19.74 21.10 13.23
N SER A 373 -19.37 21.47 12.00
CA SER A 373 -19.31 22.88 11.58
C SER A 373 -20.69 23.53 11.40
N ALA A 374 -21.74 22.73 11.22
CA ALA A 374 -23.11 23.20 10.96
C ALA A 374 -23.90 23.67 12.20
N ARG A 375 -23.29 23.75 13.39
CA ARG A 375 -23.99 24.09 14.66
C ARG A 375 -23.48 25.33 15.41
N SER A 376 -22.50 26.07 14.89
CA SER A 376 -21.98 27.28 15.56
C SER A 376 -22.53 28.61 14.99
N SER A 377 -23.30 28.59 13.90
CA SER A 377 -23.70 29.79 13.15
C SER A 377 -25.15 30.23 13.38
N SER A 378 -25.58 30.34 14.65
CA SER A 378 -26.94 30.86 14.97
C SER A 378 -27.01 31.67 16.28
N ALA A 379 -26.07 32.59 16.50
CA ALA A 379 -26.17 33.62 17.53
C ALA A 379 -26.29 35.01 16.89
N ARG A 380 -27.45 35.68 17.06
CA ARG A 380 -27.63 37.08 16.67
C ARG A 380 -27.23 37.99 17.82
N LEU A 381 -26.44 39.02 17.56
CA LEU A 381 -26.30 40.18 18.45
C LEU A 381 -26.40 41.50 17.63
N PRO A 382 -26.84 42.61 18.25
CA PRO A 382 -27.38 43.77 17.53
C PRO A 382 -26.34 44.84 17.17
N SER A 383 -26.81 45.85 16.42
CA SER A 383 -26.05 46.95 15.83
C SER A 383 -25.67 48.08 16.79
N ALA A 384 -24.49 48.66 16.58
CA ALA A 384 -24.16 50.06 16.91
C ALA A 384 -23.35 50.70 15.75
N ARG A 385 -23.21 52.03 15.72
CA ARG A 385 -22.64 52.82 14.60
C ARG A 385 -21.42 53.70 15.02
N PRO A 386 -20.70 54.36 14.08
CA PRO A 386 -19.23 54.51 14.19
C PRO A 386 -18.67 55.95 14.24
N SER A 387 -17.37 56.04 14.55
CA SER A 387 -16.44 57.16 14.25
C SER A 387 -14.99 56.69 14.50
N SER A 388 -13.90 57.26 13.96
CA SER A 388 -13.65 58.04 12.73
C SER A 388 -12.14 58.33 12.61
N ARG A 389 -11.59 58.43 11.38
CA ARG A 389 -10.21 58.94 11.07
C ARG A 389 -9.05 58.05 11.59
N ASP A 390 -7.80 58.19 11.15
CA ASP A 390 -7.19 59.16 10.20
C ASP A 390 -6.14 58.52 9.26
N GLN A 391 -5.60 59.30 8.29
CA GLN A 391 -4.57 58.87 7.33
C GLN A 391 -3.17 59.43 7.63
N ARG A 392 -2.10 58.67 7.27
CA ARG A 392 -0.70 59.04 6.89
C ARG A 392 0.25 57.86 7.19
N ALA A 393 1.41 57.67 6.55
CA ALA A 393 1.96 58.15 5.27
C ALA A 393 3.11 57.19 4.86
N ALA A 394 3.56 57.25 3.60
CA ALA A 394 4.63 56.37 3.09
C ALA A 394 5.99 57.07 2.94
N GLY A 395 7.08 56.28 2.88
CA GLY A 395 8.35 56.72 2.31
C GLY A 395 9.59 55.99 2.84
N PHE A 396 10.30 55.24 1.99
CA PHE A 396 11.59 55.67 1.41
C PHE A 396 12.14 54.63 0.40
N SER A 397 12.88 55.11 -0.62
CA SER A 397 13.68 54.31 -1.55
C SER A 397 14.60 55.24 -2.37
N PRO A 398 15.86 54.86 -2.67
CA PRO A 398 16.43 55.22 -3.97
C PRO A 398 17.51 54.28 -4.56
N ARG A 399 17.34 53.89 -5.85
CA ARG A 399 18.40 53.74 -6.91
C ARG A 399 19.53 52.67 -6.70
N GLY A 400 20.30 52.21 -7.69
CA GLY A 400 20.26 52.30 -9.17
C GLY A 400 21.67 52.46 -9.84
N VAL A 401 22.02 51.90 -11.03
CA VAL A 401 21.29 50.98 -11.94
C VAL A 401 22.15 49.80 -12.55
N PRO A 402 22.98 49.85 -13.64
CA PRO A 402 23.30 48.64 -14.46
C PRO A 402 24.76 48.37 -14.96
N ALA A 403 25.06 47.14 -15.42
CA ALA A 403 26.04 46.83 -16.51
C ALA A 403 25.77 45.45 -17.19
N GLN A 404 26.19 45.27 -18.46
CA GLN A 404 26.06 44.06 -19.30
C GLN A 404 27.35 43.86 -20.20
N PRO A 405 27.35 43.21 -21.39
CA PRO A 405 27.50 41.76 -21.62
C PRO A 405 28.67 41.38 -22.61
N ARG A 406 28.88 40.06 -22.85
CA ARG A 406 29.61 39.39 -23.99
C ARG A 406 29.56 37.86 -23.78
N SER A 407 29.73 36.93 -24.74
CA SER A 407 29.57 36.88 -26.22
C SER A 407 29.70 35.40 -26.69
N SER A 408 29.26 35.02 -27.89
CA SER A 408 29.48 33.68 -28.51
C SER A 408 30.79 33.63 -29.36
N SER A 409 31.24 32.58 -30.06
CA SER A 409 30.75 31.24 -30.52
C SER A 409 32.01 30.35 -30.84
N PRO A 410 32.01 29.13 -31.46
CA PRO A 410 30.96 28.26 -32.03
C PRO A 410 31.02 26.78 -31.54
N ALA A 411 30.63 25.79 -32.36
CA ALA A 411 30.33 24.39 -31.95
C ALA A 411 31.14 23.28 -32.66
N GLY A 412 31.09 22.06 -32.09
CA GLY A 412 31.51 20.76 -32.65
C GLY A 412 30.63 19.62 -32.08
N PRO A 413 30.54 18.43 -32.72
CA PRO A 413 29.40 17.52 -32.52
C PRO A 413 29.64 16.28 -31.61
N GLU A 414 28.57 15.49 -31.46
CA GLU A 414 28.48 14.15 -30.85
C GLU A 414 28.55 14.10 -29.30
N ALA A 415 27.78 13.27 -28.58
CA ALA A 415 26.71 12.33 -28.99
C ALA A 415 25.44 12.54 -28.14
N ARG A 416 24.26 12.20 -28.66
CA ARG A 416 22.98 12.27 -27.92
C ARG A 416 22.63 10.91 -27.33
N GLU A 417 23.00 10.69 -26.07
CA GLU A 417 22.36 9.63 -25.28
C GLU A 417 20.89 9.99 -25.02
N SER A 418 19.99 9.03 -25.21
CA SER A 418 18.55 9.20 -25.01
C SER A 418 18.22 9.15 -23.52
N GLY A 419 18.38 10.28 -22.82
CA GLY A 419 18.04 10.41 -21.41
C GLY A 419 16.59 10.03 -21.13
N ALA A 420 16.36 8.91 -20.47
CA ALA A 420 15.04 8.48 -20.02
C ALA A 420 14.54 9.44 -18.94
N HIS A 421 13.62 10.33 -19.29
CA HIS A 421 12.96 11.20 -18.32
C HIS A 421 12.11 10.37 -17.36
N HIS A 422 12.63 10.13 -16.15
CA HIS A 422 11.80 9.72 -15.02
C HIS A 422 10.70 10.78 -14.80
N PRO A 423 9.41 10.41 -14.85
CA PRO A 423 8.34 11.34 -14.54
C PRO A 423 8.43 11.74 -13.06
N ARG A 424 8.50 13.05 -12.79
CA ARG A 424 8.33 13.58 -11.44
C ARG A 424 6.86 13.42 -11.06
N ILE A 425 6.58 12.92 -9.85
CA ILE A 425 5.21 12.94 -9.31
C ILE A 425 4.79 14.40 -9.19
N ALA A 426 3.89 14.85 -10.07
CA ALA A 426 3.41 16.22 -10.10
C ALA A 426 2.36 16.45 -9.01
N GLU A 427 2.53 17.48 -8.19
CA GLU A 427 1.56 17.84 -7.14
C GLU A 427 0.33 18.52 -7.74
N GLY A 428 -0.67 17.72 -8.13
CA GLY A 428 -1.99 18.19 -8.52
C GLY A 428 -2.95 17.04 -8.81
N ALA A 429 -4.25 17.33 -8.79
CA ALA A 429 -5.29 16.37 -9.13
C ALA A 429 -5.66 16.49 -10.62
N ILE A 430 -5.77 15.36 -11.32
CA ILE A 430 -6.27 15.32 -12.70
C ILE A 430 -7.75 15.68 -12.68
N ASP A 431 -8.18 16.66 -13.50
CA ASP A 431 -9.60 16.90 -13.69
C ASP A 431 -10.21 15.79 -14.56
N PRO A 432 -11.23 15.04 -14.06
CA PRO A 432 -11.80 13.96 -14.84
C PRO A 432 -12.56 14.44 -16.07
N CYS A 433 -13.06 15.69 -16.09
CA CYS A 433 -13.75 16.22 -17.27
C CYS A 433 -12.76 16.35 -18.43
N SER A 434 -11.65 17.05 -18.22
CA SER A 434 -10.62 17.23 -19.24
C SER A 434 -10.00 15.87 -19.65
N TYR A 435 -9.78 14.94 -18.71
CA TYR A 435 -9.36 13.57 -19.03
C TYR A 435 -10.34 12.83 -19.96
N PHE A 436 -11.63 12.70 -19.60
CA PHE A 436 -12.59 11.93 -20.41
C PHE A 436 -13.02 12.66 -21.68
N GLU A 437 -13.09 13.99 -21.68
CA GLU A 437 -13.65 14.80 -22.76
C GLU A 437 -12.58 15.33 -23.73
N ARG A 438 -11.28 15.24 -23.39
CA ARG A 438 -10.15 15.68 -24.26
C ARG A 438 -9.01 14.67 -24.35
N PHE A 439 -8.45 14.21 -23.23
CA PHE A 439 -7.29 13.31 -23.25
C PHE A 439 -7.63 11.96 -23.88
N LEU A 440 -8.72 11.32 -23.44
CA LEU A 440 -9.13 10.00 -23.92
C LEU A 440 -9.44 9.99 -25.45
N PRO A 441 -10.20 10.94 -26.03
CA PRO A 441 -10.43 11.01 -27.48
C PRO A 441 -9.18 11.31 -28.31
N GLN A 442 -8.20 12.06 -27.77
CA GLN A 442 -6.94 12.32 -28.48
C GLN A 442 -5.96 11.14 -28.45
N ARG A 443 -5.99 10.33 -27.39
CA ARG A 443 -4.99 9.28 -27.13
C ARG A 443 -5.44 7.88 -27.57
N VAL A 444 -6.72 7.52 -27.43
CA VAL A 444 -7.18 6.17 -27.83
C VAL A 444 -6.87 5.83 -29.29
N PRO A 445 -7.14 6.70 -30.30
CA PRO A 445 -6.91 6.37 -31.71
C PRO A 445 -5.45 6.09 -32.11
N VAL A 446 -4.47 6.53 -31.30
CA VAL A 446 -3.03 6.33 -31.54
C VAL A 446 -2.38 5.26 -30.64
N SER A 447 -3.14 4.71 -29.69
CA SER A 447 -2.69 3.70 -28.73
C SER A 447 -2.79 2.26 -29.27
N SER A 448 -2.36 1.27 -28.49
CA SER A 448 -2.63 -0.15 -28.78
C SER A 448 -4.12 -0.52 -28.71
N VAL A 449 -4.95 0.23 -27.97
CA VAL A 449 -6.41 -0.02 -27.84
C VAL A 449 -7.11 0.02 -29.20
N ALA A 450 -6.70 0.96 -30.06
CA ALA A 450 -7.16 1.11 -31.44
C ALA A 450 -6.97 -0.13 -32.33
N LYS A 451 -6.13 -1.09 -31.90
CA LYS A 451 -5.81 -2.34 -32.60
C LYS A 451 -6.61 -3.54 -32.05
N VAL A 452 -7.35 -3.36 -30.96
CA VAL A 452 -8.15 -4.42 -30.33
C VAL A 452 -9.52 -4.49 -31.02
N HIS A 453 -9.55 -5.02 -32.24
CA HIS A 453 -10.77 -5.03 -33.08
C HIS A 453 -11.96 -5.83 -32.53
N ALA A 454 -11.75 -6.66 -31.50
CA ALA A 454 -12.82 -7.31 -30.75
C ALA A 454 -13.51 -6.40 -29.71
N LEU A 455 -13.04 -5.16 -29.52
CA LEU A 455 -13.51 -4.25 -28.48
C LEU A 455 -14.63 -3.32 -28.98
N THR A 456 -15.86 -3.86 -29.02
CA THR A 456 -17.10 -3.07 -29.15
C THR A 456 -17.91 -3.18 -27.85
N THR A 457 -18.05 -2.08 -27.11
CA THR A 457 -18.68 -2.06 -25.77
C THR A 457 -19.02 -0.64 -25.31
N VAL A 458 -19.92 -0.49 -24.33
CA VAL A 458 -20.12 0.77 -23.60
C VAL A 458 -19.63 0.61 -22.16
N ALA A 459 -18.54 1.29 -21.82
CA ALA A 459 -17.97 1.33 -20.48
C ALA A 459 -18.35 2.62 -19.76
N ARG A 460 -18.95 2.53 -18.56
CA ARG A 460 -19.27 3.69 -17.73
C ARG A 460 -18.23 3.90 -16.61
N PHE A 461 -17.78 5.13 -16.42
CA PHE A 461 -16.85 5.52 -15.36
C PHE A 461 -17.54 6.49 -14.40
N ARG A 462 -17.60 6.15 -13.10
CA ARG A 462 -18.18 6.96 -12.02
C ARG A 462 -17.05 7.46 -11.13
N ILE A 463 -16.77 8.76 -11.16
CA ILE A 463 -15.72 9.38 -10.36
C ILE A 463 -16.37 10.07 -9.16
N VAL A 464 -16.06 9.55 -7.97
CA VAL A 464 -16.58 10.05 -6.69
C VAL A 464 -15.61 11.08 -6.13
N LYS A 465 -16.04 12.35 -6.07
CA LYS A 465 -15.33 13.40 -5.36
C LYS A 465 -15.76 13.38 -3.89
N ASP A 466 -14.78 13.24 -3.00
CA ASP A 466 -14.92 13.07 -1.56
C ASP A 466 -15.72 11.83 -1.09
N GLY A 467 -14.97 10.78 -0.70
CA GLY A 467 -15.39 9.89 0.39
C GLY A 467 -16.67 9.05 0.21
N GLY A 468 -16.66 8.07 -0.70
CA GLY A 468 -17.48 6.85 -0.58
C GLY A 468 -18.63 6.69 -1.59
N MET A 469 -18.86 5.45 -2.01
CA MET A 469 -19.69 5.10 -3.19
C MET A 469 -21.22 5.18 -3.00
N ARG A 470 -21.74 5.98 -2.06
CA ARG A 470 -23.19 6.20 -1.89
C ARG A 470 -23.53 7.61 -1.41
N GLY A 471 -23.75 8.53 -2.36
CA GLY A 471 -24.69 9.65 -2.16
C GLY A 471 -24.15 11.09 -2.22
N GLU A 472 -22.89 11.32 -2.62
CA GLU A 472 -22.32 12.68 -2.76
C GLU A 472 -21.77 12.89 -4.20
N ARG A 473 -21.35 14.11 -4.57
CA ARG A 473 -21.20 14.61 -5.96
C ARG A 473 -20.37 13.69 -6.88
N GLN A 474 -21.04 12.72 -7.50
CA GLN A 474 -20.53 11.86 -8.55
C GLN A 474 -20.55 12.61 -9.89
N GLN A 475 -19.43 12.62 -10.59
CA GLN A 475 -19.43 12.84 -12.03
C GLN A 475 -19.30 11.49 -12.72
N GLU A 476 -19.97 11.29 -13.86
CA GLU A 476 -19.86 10.04 -14.60
C GLU A 476 -19.83 10.26 -16.11
N TRP A 477 -19.16 9.34 -16.81
CA TRP A 477 -19.02 9.34 -18.26
C TRP A 477 -19.32 7.94 -18.81
N ALA A 478 -20.01 7.86 -19.94
CA ALA A 478 -20.18 6.66 -20.72
C ALA A 478 -19.31 6.77 -21.99
N CYS A 479 -18.40 5.82 -22.18
CA CYS A 479 -17.48 5.74 -23.30
C CYS A 479 -17.90 4.57 -24.19
N ARG A 480 -18.27 4.85 -25.45
CA ARG A 480 -18.57 3.82 -26.46
C ARG A 480 -17.31 3.51 -27.25
N PHE A 481 -16.87 2.25 -27.15
CA PHE A 481 -15.82 1.70 -27.99
C PHE A 481 -16.45 0.90 -29.13
N ASP A 482 -15.86 0.97 -30.31
CA ASP A 482 -16.26 0.18 -31.48
C ASP A 482 -15.02 -0.26 -32.27
N ALA A 483 -14.82 -1.57 -32.42
CA ALA A 483 -13.63 -2.20 -32.99
C ALA A 483 -12.27 -1.65 -32.45
N GLY A 484 -12.24 -1.26 -31.17
CA GLY A 484 -11.08 -0.66 -30.51
C GLY A 484 -11.01 0.88 -30.54
N GLN A 485 -11.81 1.53 -31.38
CA GLN A 485 -11.87 3.01 -31.47
C GLN A 485 -12.82 3.58 -30.43
N LEU A 486 -12.48 4.73 -29.83
CA LEU A 486 -13.40 5.48 -28.98
C LEU A 486 -14.37 6.28 -29.87
N ALA A 487 -15.53 5.69 -30.17
CA ALA A 487 -16.54 6.28 -31.04
C ALA A 487 -17.32 7.42 -30.38
N GLU A 488 -17.45 7.42 -29.04
CA GLU A 488 -18.28 8.40 -28.33
C GLU A 488 -17.94 8.53 -26.85
N VAL A 489 -18.06 9.75 -26.29
CA VAL A 489 -18.05 10.02 -24.85
C VAL A 489 -19.27 10.89 -24.50
N ARG A 490 -20.07 10.46 -23.52
CA ARG A 490 -21.19 11.25 -22.97
C ARG A 490 -21.06 11.40 -21.46
N LYS A 491 -21.30 12.62 -20.95
CA LYS A 491 -21.30 12.92 -19.51
C LYS A 491 -22.70 12.74 -18.92
N GLY A 492 -22.78 12.17 -17.72
CA GLY A 492 -24.01 12.00 -16.94
C GLY A 492 -24.73 10.65 -17.10
N PRO A 493 -25.85 10.45 -16.38
CA PRO A 493 -26.54 9.16 -16.32
C PRO A 493 -27.18 8.77 -17.66
N ASN A 494 -27.91 9.70 -18.29
CA ASN A 494 -28.88 9.41 -19.36
C ASN A 494 -28.26 9.36 -20.77
N GLY A 495 -27.03 8.84 -20.89
CA GLY A 495 -26.21 8.94 -22.10
C GLY A 495 -26.34 7.75 -23.06
N LEU A 496 -26.01 6.55 -22.58
CA LEU A 496 -25.92 5.28 -23.32
C LEU A 496 -26.28 4.14 -22.35
N ALA A 497 -26.73 2.99 -22.87
CA ALA A 497 -26.85 1.78 -22.07
C ALA A 497 -25.45 1.17 -21.84
N GLU A 498 -24.98 1.14 -20.59
CA GLU A 498 -23.70 0.51 -20.26
C GLU A 498 -23.73 -1.02 -20.38
N SER A 499 -22.66 -1.60 -20.91
CA SER A 499 -22.39 -3.04 -20.81
C SER A 499 -21.80 -3.36 -19.43
N PHE A 500 -20.91 -2.48 -18.95
CA PHE A 500 -20.34 -2.51 -17.61
C PHE A 500 -19.83 -1.13 -17.19
N GLY A 501 -19.35 -1.00 -15.95
CA GLY A 501 -18.64 0.19 -15.53
C GLY A 501 -17.80 0.04 -14.27
N PHE A 502 -17.04 1.10 -13.98
CA PHE A 502 -16.15 1.23 -12.83
C PHE A 502 -16.56 2.42 -11.98
N SER A 503 -16.50 2.27 -10.65
CA SER A 503 -16.73 3.34 -9.66
C SER A 503 -15.45 3.55 -8.85
N VAL A 504 -14.92 4.76 -8.82
CA VAL A 504 -13.57 5.06 -8.29
C VAL A 504 -13.52 6.41 -7.57
N ALA A 505 -12.76 6.49 -6.48
CA ALA A 505 -12.52 7.75 -5.76
C ALA A 505 -11.52 8.65 -6.52
N LEU A 506 -11.73 9.97 -6.53
CA LEU A 506 -10.92 10.93 -7.31
C LEU A 506 -9.39 10.82 -7.09
N GLU A 507 -8.94 10.56 -5.87
CA GLU A 507 -7.52 10.35 -5.53
C GLU A 507 -6.95 9.11 -6.23
N ALA A 508 -7.71 8.01 -6.22
CA ALA A 508 -7.30 6.75 -6.86
C ALA A 508 -7.47 6.79 -8.39
N PHE A 509 -8.47 7.52 -8.90
CA PHE A 509 -8.57 7.83 -10.33
C PHE A 509 -7.31 8.58 -10.79
N THR A 510 -6.92 9.64 -10.08
CA THR A 510 -5.69 10.40 -10.34
C THR A 510 -4.47 9.48 -10.36
N ALA A 511 -4.26 8.70 -9.29
CA ALA A 511 -3.12 7.78 -9.18
C ALA A 511 -3.12 6.67 -10.25
N VAL A 512 -4.28 6.24 -10.73
CA VAL A 512 -4.39 5.26 -11.81
C VAL A 512 -4.07 5.88 -13.17
N VAL A 513 -4.64 7.03 -13.52
CA VAL A 513 -4.43 7.61 -14.87
C VAL A 513 -3.05 8.22 -15.06
N THR A 514 -2.35 8.64 -13.99
CA THR A 514 -0.93 9.04 -14.03
C THR A 514 0.03 7.84 -14.10
N GLY A 515 -0.47 6.60 -13.97
CA GLY A 515 0.34 5.38 -13.90
C GLY A 515 0.99 5.10 -12.53
N ALA A 516 0.85 6.00 -11.55
CA ALA A 516 1.43 5.86 -10.21
C ALA A 516 0.88 4.65 -9.42
N VAL A 517 -0.31 4.14 -9.76
CA VAL A 517 -0.87 2.88 -9.25
C VAL A 517 -1.53 2.13 -10.41
N THR A 518 -1.30 0.82 -10.55
CA THR A 518 -2.00 0.06 -11.62
C THR A 518 -3.49 -0.08 -11.32
N LEU A 519 -4.32 -0.11 -12.36
CA LEU A 519 -5.78 -0.30 -12.23
C LEU A 519 -6.13 -1.56 -11.43
N GLN A 520 -5.37 -2.65 -11.62
CA GLN A 520 -5.46 -3.88 -10.82
C GLN A 520 -5.21 -3.62 -9.33
N HIS A 521 -4.12 -2.91 -8.98
CA HIS A 521 -3.78 -2.60 -7.58
C HIS A 521 -4.83 -1.67 -6.92
N ALA A 522 -5.34 -0.67 -7.64
CA ALA A 522 -6.41 0.20 -7.15
C ALA A 522 -7.74 -0.55 -6.93
N PHE A 523 -8.10 -1.47 -7.83
CA PHE A 523 -9.25 -2.36 -7.65
C PHE A 523 -9.10 -3.24 -6.39
N PHE A 524 -7.94 -3.87 -6.21
CA PHE A 524 -7.66 -4.73 -5.06
C PHE A 524 -7.69 -4.00 -3.71
N ARG A 525 -7.12 -2.78 -3.63
CA ARG A 525 -7.23 -1.90 -2.46
C ARG A 525 -8.67 -1.52 -2.11
N GLY A 526 -9.61 -1.76 -3.03
CA GLY A 526 -11.00 -1.37 -2.92
C GLY A 526 -11.24 0.10 -3.24
N ASP A 527 -10.27 0.73 -3.91
CA ASP A 527 -10.36 2.11 -4.37
C ASP A 527 -11.16 2.22 -5.69
N VAL A 528 -11.32 1.08 -6.41
CA VAL A 528 -12.24 0.86 -7.54
C VAL A 528 -13.21 -0.29 -7.21
N ASP A 529 -14.46 -0.19 -7.68
CA ASP A 529 -15.46 -1.28 -7.76
C ASP A 529 -16.03 -1.38 -9.19
N ILE A 530 -16.55 -2.55 -9.55
CA ILE A 530 -17.12 -2.86 -10.87
C ILE A 530 -18.65 -2.94 -10.76
N PHE A 531 -19.39 -2.60 -11.81
CA PHE A 531 -20.84 -2.83 -11.94
C PHE A 531 -21.23 -3.20 -13.38
N GLY A 532 -22.46 -3.68 -13.59
CA GLY A 532 -22.89 -4.26 -14.87
C GLY A 532 -22.27 -5.63 -15.12
N GLY A 533 -21.91 -5.94 -16.37
CA GLY A 533 -21.30 -7.21 -16.77
C GLY A 533 -19.85 -7.37 -16.26
N ILE A 534 -19.67 -8.10 -15.16
CA ILE A 534 -18.39 -8.19 -14.45
C ILE A 534 -17.28 -8.82 -15.31
N GLU A 535 -17.56 -9.91 -16.04
CA GLU A 535 -16.57 -10.56 -16.91
C GLU A 535 -16.02 -9.62 -18.00
N GLN A 536 -16.89 -8.78 -18.57
CA GLN A 536 -16.52 -7.82 -19.61
C GLN A 536 -15.64 -6.69 -19.02
N ALA A 537 -15.96 -6.22 -17.81
CA ALA A 537 -15.12 -5.25 -17.10
C ALA A 537 -13.73 -5.83 -16.79
N LEU A 538 -13.65 -7.09 -16.36
CA LEU A 538 -12.37 -7.76 -16.08
C LEU A 538 -11.52 -7.92 -17.36
N ARG A 539 -12.13 -8.29 -18.49
CA ARG A 539 -11.46 -8.33 -19.80
C ARG A 539 -10.97 -6.94 -20.28
N MET A 540 -11.60 -5.85 -19.83
CA MET A 540 -11.16 -4.48 -20.10
C MET A 540 -9.96 -4.03 -19.23
N VAL A 541 -9.75 -4.59 -18.03
CA VAL A 541 -8.69 -4.16 -17.10
C VAL A 541 -7.27 -4.25 -17.70
N PRO A 542 -6.87 -5.34 -18.40
CA PRO A 542 -5.58 -5.39 -19.11
C PRO A 542 -5.44 -4.34 -20.20
N ILE A 543 -6.50 -4.11 -20.99
CA ILE A 543 -6.52 -3.13 -22.10
C ILE A 543 -6.29 -1.71 -21.57
N MET A 544 -7.04 -1.31 -20.53
CA MET A 544 -6.82 -0.04 -19.84
C MET A 544 -5.42 0.06 -19.21
N SER A 545 -4.89 -1.04 -18.67
CA SER A 545 -3.56 -1.08 -18.04
C SER A 545 -2.41 -1.05 -19.06
N ALA A 546 -2.67 -1.33 -20.33
CA ALA A 546 -1.76 -1.08 -21.45
C ALA A 546 -1.84 0.39 -21.87
N PHE A 547 -3.05 0.91 -22.10
CA PHE A 547 -3.30 2.31 -22.46
C PHE A 547 -2.65 3.32 -21.49
N ILE A 548 -2.85 3.13 -20.17
CA ILE A 548 -2.27 3.98 -19.12
C ILE A 548 -0.73 3.94 -19.12
N ARG A 549 -0.13 2.84 -19.59
CA ARG A 549 1.33 2.67 -19.65
C ARG A 549 1.93 3.31 -20.89
N GLU A 550 1.20 3.32 -22.00
CA GLU A 550 1.56 4.01 -23.25
C GLU A 550 1.34 5.53 -23.13
N HIS A 551 0.27 5.93 -22.44
CA HIS A 551 -0.21 7.29 -22.33
C HIS A 551 -0.63 7.61 -20.87
N PRO A 552 0.33 7.71 -19.94
CA PRO A 552 0.07 8.26 -18.61
C PRO A 552 -0.37 9.72 -18.76
N ALA A 553 -1.33 10.14 -17.93
CA ALA A 553 -1.86 11.50 -17.94
C ALA A 553 -1.03 12.42 -17.04
N ASP A 554 -0.55 13.55 -17.58
CA ASP A 554 0.13 14.58 -16.78
C ASP A 554 -0.87 15.63 -16.28
N VAL A 555 -0.59 16.16 -15.08
CA VAL A 555 -1.34 17.25 -14.43
C VAL A 555 -1.41 18.54 -15.28
N GLY A 556 -0.54 18.68 -16.28
CA GLY A 556 -0.53 19.79 -17.25
C GLY A 556 -1.03 19.47 -18.66
N THR A 557 -1.45 18.22 -18.96
CA THR A 557 -1.91 17.82 -20.31
C THR A 557 -3.27 17.12 -20.35
N ALA A 558 -3.84 16.75 -19.19
CA ALA A 558 -5.14 16.10 -19.05
C ALA A 558 -6.29 17.11 -19.00
#